data_AF-A0A240EGN9-F1
#
_entry.id   AF-A0A240EGN9-F1
#
_cell.length_a   1.000
_cell.length_b   1.000
_cell.length_c   1.000
_cell.angle_alpha   90.00
_cell.angle_beta   90.00
_cell.angle_gamma   90.00
#
_symmetry.space_group_name_H-M   'P 1'
#
loop_
_entity.id
_entity.type
_entity.pdbx_description
1 polymer ?
#
loop_
_entity_poly.entity_id
_entity_poly.type
_entity_poly.pdbx_seq_one_letter_code
_entity_poly.pdbx_strand_id
1 'polypeptide(L)'
;MREIQENNVVYWFDETLLKEPVQSVFEPKYWQAQQRVLGSAQGRGTTWFVQTETVSAALRHYRRGGLFGKLIKDQYWFSGWEQTRCYQEFQLLHTLIEAGVNVPRPIAARAVKTGPYYRADLLSEKVANARDLVAILKDGPLTAEMYQKIGAEIRKMHDAQVNHTDLNIHNILIDSADKVWIIDFDKCHTQQGDDWKQANYDRLERSFEKEVQRAGIHYHADDFLQICP
;
A
#
# COMPACT_ATOMS: atom_id res chain seq x y z
N MET A 1 0.09 14.91 -12.25
CA MET A 1 0.15 13.55 -12.84
C MET A 1 0.19 13.68 -14.35
N ARG A 2 1.13 12.99 -15.01
CA ARG A 2 1.13 12.81 -16.47
C ARG A 2 0.45 11.49 -16.83
N GLU A 3 -0.24 11.47 -17.96
CA GLU A 3 -0.83 10.27 -18.54
C GLU A 3 -0.24 10.02 -19.94
N ILE A 4 0.07 8.75 -20.23
CA ILE A 4 0.46 8.28 -21.57
C ILE A 4 -0.37 7.04 -21.88
N GLN A 5 -1.07 7.05 -23.01
CA GLN A 5 -1.77 5.88 -23.54
C GLN A 5 -1.12 5.40 -24.83
N GLU A 6 -0.74 4.13 -24.86
CA GLU A 6 -0.11 3.47 -26.01
C GLU A 6 -0.85 2.16 -26.28
N ASN A 7 -1.54 2.05 -27.42
CA ASN A 7 -2.31 0.87 -27.81
C ASN A 7 -3.29 0.42 -26.71
N ASN A 8 -2.97 -0.71 -26.07
CA ASN A 8 -3.74 -1.36 -25.03
C ASN A 8 -3.15 -1.14 -23.63
N VAL A 9 -2.31 -0.13 -23.45
CA VAL A 9 -1.65 0.20 -22.17
C VAL A 9 -1.85 1.67 -21.84
N VAL A 10 -2.12 1.95 -20.56
CA VAL A 10 -2.08 3.31 -20.02
C VAL A 10 -1.11 3.37 -18.85
N TYR A 11 -0.37 4.46 -18.80
CA TYR A 11 0.58 4.81 -17.76
C TYR A 11 0.16 6.12 -17.10
N TRP A 12 0.19 6.15 -15.77
CA TRP A 12 0.03 7.37 -14.98
C TRP A 12 1.25 7.53 -14.09
N PHE A 13 1.87 8.71 -14.06
CA PHE A 13 3.09 8.89 -13.27
C PHE A 13 3.35 10.35 -12.89
N ASP A 14 4.22 10.51 -11.90
CA ASP A 14 4.77 11.80 -11.49
C ASP A 14 6.13 12.02 -12.16
N GLU A 15 6.22 12.96 -13.11
CA GLU A 15 7.45 13.29 -13.83
C GLU A 15 8.53 13.91 -12.94
N THR A 16 8.16 14.44 -11.78
CA THR A 16 9.11 14.98 -10.82
C THR A 16 9.86 13.84 -10.11
N LEU A 17 9.17 12.73 -9.86
CA LEU A 17 9.70 11.54 -9.20
C LEU A 17 10.28 10.52 -10.19
N LEU A 18 9.71 10.33 -11.38
CA LEU A 18 10.15 9.33 -12.34
C LEU A 18 10.97 9.97 -13.48
N LYS A 19 12.25 9.60 -13.60
CA LYS A 19 13.13 10.04 -14.70
C LYS A 19 13.35 8.95 -15.75
N GLU A 20 13.17 7.70 -15.35
CA GLU A 20 13.25 6.54 -16.21
C GLU A 20 12.11 6.48 -17.24
N PRO A 21 12.30 5.81 -18.38
CA PRO A 21 11.23 5.54 -19.33
C PRO A 21 10.11 4.72 -18.68
N VAL A 22 8.91 5.31 -18.53
CA VAL A 22 7.77 4.70 -17.82
C VAL A 22 7.35 3.35 -18.40
N GLN A 23 7.61 3.09 -19.68
CA GLN A 23 7.31 1.81 -20.33
C GLN A 23 8.11 0.64 -19.72
N SER A 24 9.29 0.91 -19.16
CA SER A 24 10.24 -0.10 -18.68
C SER A 24 10.18 -0.35 -17.17
N VAL A 25 9.71 0.63 -16.38
CA VAL A 25 9.86 0.63 -14.91
C VAL A 25 9.02 -0.42 -14.17
N PHE A 26 8.07 -1.03 -14.87
CA PHE A 26 7.22 -2.09 -14.31
C PHE A 26 7.78 -3.50 -14.53
N GLU A 27 8.95 -3.62 -15.17
CA GLU A 27 9.60 -4.90 -15.42
C GLU A 27 10.78 -5.09 -14.46
N PRO A 28 10.74 -6.08 -13.53
CA PRO A 28 11.87 -6.33 -12.62
C PRO A 28 13.21 -6.55 -13.34
N LYS A 29 13.19 -7.14 -14.53
CA LYS A 29 14.37 -7.37 -15.38
C LYS A 29 15.05 -6.06 -15.80
N TYR A 30 14.29 -4.99 -16.02
CA TYR A 30 14.84 -3.67 -16.35
C TYR A 30 15.72 -3.14 -15.21
N TRP A 31 15.26 -3.29 -13.96
CA TRP A 31 16.01 -2.87 -12.78
C TRP A 31 17.22 -3.77 -12.51
N GLN A 32 17.09 -5.08 -12.74
CA GLN A 32 18.19 -6.04 -12.59
C GLN A 32 19.34 -5.76 -13.55
N ALA A 33 19.03 -5.49 -14.82
CA ALA A 33 20.04 -5.17 -15.83
C ALA A 33 20.86 -3.92 -15.48
N GLN A 34 20.27 -3.00 -14.71
CA GLN A 34 20.91 -1.77 -14.23
C GLN A 34 21.52 -1.90 -12.83
N GLN A 35 21.46 -3.08 -12.21
CA GLN A 35 21.91 -3.31 -10.83
C GLN A 35 21.21 -2.39 -9.79
N ARG A 36 19.94 -2.06 -10.05
CA ARG A 36 19.12 -1.15 -9.22
C ARG A 36 18.07 -1.87 -8.38
N VAL A 37 18.16 -3.19 -8.22
CA VAL A 37 17.29 -3.94 -7.30
C VAL A 37 17.91 -3.91 -5.90
N LEU A 38 17.18 -3.32 -4.94
CA LEU A 38 17.56 -3.21 -3.53
C LEU A 38 17.17 -4.46 -2.73
N GLY A 39 16.18 -5.21 -3.20
CA GLY A 39 15.71 -6.44 -2.55
C GLY A 39 14.31 -6.84 -3.00
N SER A 40 13.72 -7.79 -2.28
CA SER A 40 12.32 -8.17 -2.49
C SER A 40 11.68 -8.66 -1.20
N ALA A 41 10.35 -8.55 -1.12
CA ALA A 41 9.53 -9.16 -0.08
C ALA A 41 8.54 -10.15 -0.69
N GLN A 42 8.25 -11.22 0.05
CA GLN A 42 7.29 -12.26 -0.35
C GLN A 42 5.95 -12.04 0.37
N GLY A 43 4.85 -12.27 -0.34
CA GLY A 43 3.48 -12.19 0.17
C GLY A 43 2.50 -12.83 -0.81
N ARG A 44 1.41 -12.13 -1.16
CA ARG A 44 0.49 -12.56 -2.26
C ARG A 44 1.19 -12.58 -3.64
N GLY A 45 2.28 -11.84 -3.75
CA GLY A 45 3.23 -11.84 -4.86
C GLY A 45 4.59 -11.34 -4.40
N THR A 46 5.51 -11.13 -5.33
CA THR A 46 6.80 -10.51 -5.04
C THR A 46 6.65 -8.99 -5.14
N THR A 47 6.93 -8.28 -4.06
CA THR A 47 7.19 -6.84 -4.11
C THR A 47 8.69 -6.64 -4.33
N TRP A 48 9.06 -5.97 -5.41
CA TRP A 48 10.46 -5.66 -5.71
C TRP A 48 10.80 -4.29 -5.16
N PHE A 49 11.87 -4.19 -4.39
CA PHE A 49 12.41 -2.90 -3.97
C PHE A 49 13.49 -2.50 -4.97
N VAL A 50 13.37 -1.30 -5.53
CA VAL A 50 14.25 -0.80 -6.60
C VAL A 50 14.70 0.62 -6.31
N GLN A 51 15.84 1.02 -6.86
CA GLN A 51 16.34 2.39 -6.79
C GLN A 51 16.03 3.11 -8.09
N THR A 52 15.14 4.10 -8.05
CA THR A 52 14.98 5.04 -9.17
C THR A 52 16.09 6.10 -9.10
N GLU A 53 16.19 6.98 -10.09
CA GLU A 53 17.13 8.12 -10.05
C GLU A 53 16.87 9.08 -8.89
N THR A 54 15.65 9.14 -8.35
CA THR A 54 15.25 10.14 -7.35
C THR A 54 15.00 9.53 -5.97
N VAL A 55 14.34 8.37 -5.91
CA VAL A 55 13.87 7.73 -4.68
C VAL A 55 13.96 6.21 -4.74
N SER A 56 14.07 5.55 -3.58
CA SER A 56 13.83 4.11 -3.50
C SER A 56 12.34 3.83 -3.63
N ALA A 57 11.99 2.77 -4.37
CA ALA A 57 10.61 2.46 -4.73
C ALA A 57 10.26 0.99 -4.45
N ALA A 58 8.98 0.74 -4.25
CA ALA A 58 8.35 -0.57 -4.16
C ALA A 58 7.51 -0.80 -5.42
N LEU A 59 7.92 -1.78 -6.24
CA LEU A 59 7.21 -2.24 -7.43
C LEU A 59 6.35 -3.45 -7.06
N ARG A 60 5.04 -3.35 -7.29
CA ARG A 60 4.10 -4.44 -7.10
C ARG A 60 3.25 -4.68 -8.34
N HIS A 61 2.99 -5.95 -8.59
CA HIS A 61 2.04 -6.42 -9.59
C HIS A 61 0.76 -6.87 -8.89
N TYR A 62 -0.40 -6.35 -9.29
CA TYR A 62 -1.66 -6.71 -8.65
C TYR A 62 -2.05 -8.14 -8.98
N ARG A 63 -2.30 -8.95 -7.95
CA ARG A 63 -2.75 -10.35 -8.09
C ARG A 63 -4.10 -10.57 -7.43
N ARG A 64 -4.91 -11.49 -7.98
CA ARG A 64 -6.18 -11.93 -7.37
C ARG A 64 -5.89 -12.89 -6.20
N GLY A 65 -6.51 -12.66 -5.05
CA GLY A 65 -6.46 -13.57 -3.89
C GLY A 65 -7.58 -14.64 -3.89
N GLY A 66 -7.52 -15.60 -2.96
CA GLY A 66 -8.54 -16.64 -2.73
C GLY A 66 -8.33 -17.96 -3.50
N LEU A 67 -9.19 -18.97 -3.26
CA LEU A 67 -9.10 -20.31 -3.91
C LEU A 67 -9.16 -20.23 -5.46
N PHE A 68 -9.82 -19.20 -6.02
CA PHE A 68 -9.87 -18.91 -7.46
C PHE A 68 -8.56 -18.33 -8.04
N GLY A 69 -7.61 -17.92 -7.19
CA GLY A 69 -6.29 -17.42 -7.57
C GLY A 69 -5.32 -18.50 -8.09
N LYS A 70 -5.76 -19.75 -8.27
CA LYS A 70 -4.92 -20.82 -8.84
C LYS A 70 -4.96 -20.88 -10.38
N LEU A 71 -6.00 -20.33 -11.04
CA LEU A 71 -6.18 -20.44 -12.50
C LEU A 71 -6.09 -19.12 -13.28
N ILE A 72 -6.49 -17.97 -12.72
CA ILE A 72 -6.41 -16.66 -13.38
C ILE A 72 -5.86 -15.64 -12.37
N LYS A 73 -4.54 -15.43 -12.38
CA LYS A 73 -3.79 -14.82 -11.26
C LYS A 73 -3.77 -13.29 -11.27
N ASP A 74 -3.99 -12.65 -12.40
CA ASP A 74 -3.70 -11.21 -12.61
C ASP A 74 -4.74 -10.46 -13.47
N GLN A 75 -5.79 -11.11 -13.95
CA GLN A 75 -6.77 -10.51 -14.88
C GLN A 75 -8.04 -10.02 -14.18
N TYR A 76 -8.40 -8.76 -14.42
CA TYR A 76 -9.58 -8.07 -13.90
C TYR A 76 -10.50 -7.65 -15.05
N TRP A 77 -11.82 -7.64 -14.85
CA TRP A 77 -12.74 -7.15 -15.89
C TRP A 77 -12.49 -5.68 -16.19
N PHE A 78 -12.36 -5.33 -17.47
CA PHE A 78 -12.11 -3.96 -17.90
C PHE A 78 -13.43 -3.22 -18.14
N SER A 79 -13.74 -2.26 -17.28
CA SER A 79 -14.89 -1.34 -17.42
C SER A 79 -14.49 0.11 -17.73
N GLY A 80 -13.19 0.42 -17.80
CA GLY A 80 -12.63 1.74 -18.06
C GLY A 80 -11.24 1.88 -17.46
N TRP A 81 -10.41 2.78 -18.00
CA TRP A 81 -9.04 3.00 -17.50
C TRP A 81 -9.02 3.53 -16.08
N GLU A 82 -9.89 4.50 -15.79
CA GLU A 82 -10.05 5.05 -14.44
C GLU A 82 -10.65 4.04 -13.46
N GLN A 83 -11.31 2.98 -13.95
CA GLN A 83 -11.83 1.90 -13.10
C GLN A 83 -10.78 0.83 -12.77
N THR A 84 -9.56 0.98 -13.31
CA THR A 84 -8.48 0.06 -12.98
C THR A 84 -7.96 0.33 -11.57
N ARG A 85 -7.69 -0.74 -10.83
CA ARG A 85 -7.21 -0.66 -9.44
C ARG A 85 -5.97 0.20 -9.27
N CYS A 86 -5.01 0.12 -10.18
CA CYS A 86 -3.80 0.92 -10.10
C CYS A 86 -4.10 2.41 -10.23
N TYR A 87 -5.01 2.81 -11.12
CA TYR A 87 -5.45 4.20 -11.22
C TYR A 87 -6.16 4.66 -9.95
N GLN A 88 -7.14 3.89 -9.48
CA GLN A 88 -7.91 4.23 -8.27
C GLN A 88 -6.99 4.40 -7.06
N GLU A 89 -6.05 3.47 -6.85
CA GLU A 89 -5.11 3.57 -5.75
C GLU A 89 -4.10 4.72 -5.94
N PHE A 90 -3.63 4.97 -7.16
CA PHE A 90 -2.75 6.10 -7.47
C PHE A 90 -3.42 7.44 -7.12
N GLN A 91 -4.69 7.63 -7.48
CA GLN A 91 -5.47 8.82 -7.13
C GLN A 91 -5.71 8.89 -5.61
N LEU A 92 -6.11 7.78 -4.99
CA LEU A 92 -6.40 7.72 -3.56
C LEU A 92 -5.19 8.11 -2.71
N LEU A 93 -3.99 7.64 -3.08
CA LEU A 93 -2.75 8.01 -2.41
C LEU A 93 -2.47 9.52 -2.49
N HIS A 94 -2.74 10.16 -3.63
CA HIS A 94 -2.64 11.62 -3.73
C HIS A 94 -3.62 12.34 -2.79
N THR A 95 -4.89 11.90 -2.75
CA THR A 95 -5.88 12.45 -1.81
C THR A 95 -5.44 12.33 -0.36
N LEU A 96 -4.86 11.19 0.03
CA LEU A 96 -4.36 10.95 1.38
C LEU A 96 -3.16 11.84 1.73
N ILE A 97 -2.24 12.05 0.78
CA ILE A 97 -1.10 12.96 0.95
C ILE A 97 -1.58 14.40 1.15
N GLU A 98 -2.55 14.85 0.34
CA GLU A 98 -3.16 16.19 0.47
C GLU A 98 -3.86 16.37 1.82
N ALA A 99 -4.44 15.30 2.37
CA ALA A 99 -5.02 15.29 3.72
C ALA A 99 -3.97 15.15 4.85
N GLY A 100 -2.68 15.08 4.53
CA GLY A 100 -1.59 14.99 5.50
C GLY A 100 -1.43 13.62 6.16
N VAL A 101 -2.00 12.57 5.55
CA VAL A 101 -1.82 11.17 5.95
C VAL A 101 -0.44 10.70 5.49
N ASN A 102 0.30 10.04 6.38
CA ASN A 102 1.58 9.44 6.03
C ASN A 102 1.36 8.16 5.21
N VAL A 103 1.39 8.28 3.89
CA VAL A 103 1.29 7.16 2.94
C VAL A 103 2.43 7.21 1.92
N PRO A 104 2.83 6.07 1.33
CA PRO A 104 3.84 6.07 0.27
C PRO A 104 3.41 6.92 -0.93
N ARG A 105 4.29 7.79 -1.40
CA ARG A 105 4.01 8.57 -2.61
C ARG A 105 3.84 7.65 -3.83
N PRO A 106 2.77 7.78 -4.60
CA PRO A 106 2.63 7.03 -5.84
C PRO A 106 3.59 7.61 -6.89
N ILE A 107 4.43 6.77 -7.50
CA ILE A 107 5.42 7.20 -8.50
C ILE A 107 4.87 6.93 -9.90
N ALA A 108 4.41 5.71 -10.16
CA ALA A 108 3.84 5.31 -11.43
C ALA A 108 2.82 4.18 -11.29
N ALA A 109 1.79 4.17 -12.13
CA ALA A 109 0.81 3.11 -12.32
C ALA A 109 0.78 2.68 -13.78
N ARG A 110 0.55 1.38 -14.02
CA ARG A 110 0.34 0.81 -15.36
C ARG A 110 -0.91 -0.03 -15.38
N ALA A 111 -1.73 0.12 -16.42
CA ALA A 111 -2.81 -0.81 -16.75
C ALA A 111 -2.61 -1.35 -18.17
N VAL A 112 -2.59 -2.68 -18.33
CA VAL A 112 -2.47 -3.37 -19.62
C VAL A 112 -3.77 -4.12 -19.90
N LYS A 113 -4.52 -3.70 -20.92
CA LYS A 113 -5.76 -4.36 -21.35
C LYS A 113 -5.46 -5.52 -22.30
N THR A 114 -6.07 -6.67 -22.07
CA THR A 114 -6.03 -7.85 -22.95
C THR A 114 -7.44 -8.39 -23.11
N GLY A 115 -8.05 -8.15 -24.27
CA GLY A 115 -9.45 -8.51 -24.53
C GLY A 115 -10.40 -7.83 -23.55
N PRO A 116 -11.29 -8.58 -22.86
CA PRO A 116 -12.21 -8.03 -21.85
C PRO A 116 -11.54 -7.82 -20.49
N TYR A 117 -10.26 -8.16 -20.34
CA TYR A 117 -9.55 -8.10 -19.07
C TYR A 117 -8.44 -7.05 -19.07
N TYR A 118 -7.94 -6.70 -17.88
CA TYR A 118 -6.72 -5.94 -17.71
C TYR A 118 -5.83 -6.51 -16.60
N ARG A 119 -4.54 -6.17 -16.65
CA ARG A 119 -3.54 -6.38 -15.61
C ARG A 119 -3.02 -5.03 -15.14
N ALA A 120 -2.54 -4.96 -13.91
CA ALA A 120 -2.12 -3.70 -13.33
C ALA A 120 -0.84 -3.84 -12.51
N ASP A 121 -0.11 -2.73 -12.43
CA ASP A 121 1.09 -2.58 -11.61
C ASP A 121 1.08 -1.20 -10.92
N LEU A 122 1.74 -1.11 -9.77
CA LEU A 122 2.04 0.15 -9.11
C LEU A 122 3.52 0.18 -8.68
N LEU A 123 4.15 1.32 -8.92
CA LEU A 123 5.42 1.74 -8.35
C LEU A 123 5.11 2.88 -7.37
N SER A 124 5.34 2.64 -6.08
CA SER A 124 5.24 3.67 -5.03
C SER A 124 6.59 3.85 -4.36
N GLU A 125 6.76 4.92 -3.60
CA GLU A 125 7.94 5.10 -2.77
C GLU A 125 8.08 3.94 -1.77
N LYS A 126 9.31 3.53 -1.49
CA LYS A 126 9.60 2.62 -0.39
C LYS A 126 9.77 3.46 0.87
N VAL A 127 8.97 3.21 1.90
CA VAL A 127 9.17 3.83 3.22
C VAL A 127 10.54 3.45 3.76
N ALA A 128 11.41 4.44 3.94
CA ALA A 128 12.79 4.25 4.33
C ALA A 128 12.90 3.91 5.82
N ASN A 129 13.80 2.98 6.17
CA ASN A 129 14.12 2.62 7.55
C ASN A 129 12.89 2.28 8.42
N ALA A 130 11.85 1.72 7.80
CA ALA A 130 10.61 1.36 8.48
C ALA A 130 10.46 -0.15 8.65
N ARG A 131 9.83 -0.53 9.77
CA ARG A 131 9.49 -1.91 10.11
C ARG A 131 7.99 -2.04 10.23
N ASP A 132 7.46 -3.20 9.84
CA ASP A 132 6.07 -3.52 10.12
C ASP A 132 5.84 -3.65 11.63
N LEU A 133 4.63 -3.27 12.05
CA LEU A 133 4.29 -3.19 13.46
C LEU A 133 4.37 -4.56 14.19
N VAL A 134 4.15 -5.67 13.47
CA VAL A 134 4.34 -7.01 14.03
C VAL A 134 5.81 -7.26 14.35
N ALA A 135 6.72 -6.92 13.45
CA ALA A 135 8.15 -7.05 13.69
C ALA A 135 8.61 -6.21 14.89
N ILE A 136 8.05 -5.01 15.09
CA ILE A 136 8.38 -4.15 16.24
C ILE A 136 7.86 -4.78 17.54
N LEU A 137 6.58 -5.18 17.56
CA LEU A 137 5.96 -5.75 18.76
C LEU A 137 6.49 -7.15 19.10
N LYS A 138 7.21 -7.83 18.21
CA LYS A 138 7.97 -9.04 18.54
C LYS A 138 9.21 -8.77 19.39
N ASP A 139 9.80 -7.58 19.25
CA ASP A 139 11.02 -7.23 19.99
C ASP A 139 10.69 -6.64 21.37
N GLY A 140 9.52 -6.04 21.52
CA GLY A 140 9.06 -5.46 22.79
C GLY A 140 7.75 -4.69 22.66
N PRO A 141 7.15 -4.28 23.79
CA PRO A 141 5.91 -3.51 23.78
C PRO A 141 6.15 -2.10 23.22
N LEU A 142 5.10 -1.52 22.65
CA LEU A 142 5.08 -0.09 22.29
C LEU A 142 4.70 0.78 23.48
N THR A 143 5.13 2.05 23.44
CA THR A 143 4.66 3.06 24.38
C THR A 143 3.24 3.51 24.03
N ALA A 144 2.50 4.01 25.03
CA ALA A 144 1.18 4.61 24.79
C ALA A 144 1.21 5.74 23.76
N GLU A 145 2.27 6.56 23.76
CA GLU A 145 2.48 7.64 22.77
C GLU A 145 2.54 7.09 21.34
N MET A 146 3.19 5.94 21.12
CA MET A 146 3.27 5.36 19.78
C MET A 146 1.91 4.84 19.30
N TYR A 147 1.13 4.21 20.19
CA TYR A 147 -0.25 3.83 19.86
C TYR A 147 -1.13 5.03 19.54
N GLN A 148 -0.97 6.14 20.25
CA GLN A 148 -1.68 7.40 19.94
C GLN A 148 -1.27 7.96 18.57
N LYS A 149 0.01 7.87 18.18
CA LYS A 149 0.46 8.24 16.82
C LYS A 149 -0.19 7.37 15.75
N ILE A 150 -0.39 6.08 16.04
CA ILE A 150 -1.12 5.16 15.14
C ILE A 150 -2.59 5.61 15.01
N GLY A 151 -3.27 5.86 16.12
CA GLY A 151 -4.64 6.37 16.13
C GLY A 151 -4.76 7.67 15.34
N ALA A 152 -3.83 8.61 15.54
CA ALA A 152 -3.81 9.89 14.84
C ALA A 152 -3.70 9.74 13.31
N GLU A 153 -2.87 8.82 12.79
CA GLU A 153 -2.80 8.59 11.34
C GLU A 153 -4.06 7.93 10.77
N ILE A 154 -4.62 6.95 11.49
CA ILE A 154 -5.90 6.33 11.10
C ILE A 154 -7.00 7.39 11.08
N ARG A 155 -7.01 8.30 12.07
CA ARG A 155 -7.96 9.40 12.14
C ARG A 155 -7.86 10.33 10.93
N LYS A 156 -6.66 10.74 10.52
CA LYS A 156 -6.48 11.57 9.32
C LYS A 156 -7.04 10.88 8.07
N MET A 157 -6.79 9.58 7.92
CA MET A 157 -7.36 8.77 6.82
C MET A 157 -8.89 8.71 6.87
N HIS A 158 -9.47 8.53 8.07
CA HIS A 158 -10.92 8.55 8.30
C HIS A 158 -11.54 9.92 8.00
N ASP A 159 -10.87 11.01 8.38
CA ASP A 159 -11.31 12.38 8.11
C ASP A 159 -11.23 12.70 6.61
N ALA A 160 -10.27 12.13 5.89
CA ALA A 160 -10.20 12.14 4.43
C ALA A 160 -11.27 11.27 3.75
N GLN A 161 -12.15 10.62 4.52
CA GLN A 161 -13.23 9.74 4.05
C GLN A 161 -12.72 8.54 3.25
N VAL A 162 -11.52 8.02 3.57
CA VAL A 162 -10.94 6.87 2.89
C VAL A 162 -11.13 5.59 3.70
N ASN A 163 -11.86 4.63 3.14
CA ASN A 163 -12.07 3.31 3.73
C ASN A 163 -10.92 2.36 3.36
N HIS A 164 -10.13 1.97 4.36
CA HIS A 164 -9.05 1.02 4.19
C HIS A 164 -9.54 -0.43 4.35
N THR A 165 -10.01 -1.02 3.24
CA THR A 165 -10.73 -2.31 3.25
C THR A 165 -9.96 -3.49 3.88
N ASP A 166 -8.63 -3.41 3.96
CA ASP A 166 -7.74 -4.40 4.60
C ASP A 166 -6.89 -3.79 5.73
N LEU A 167 -7.41 -2.83 6.52
CA LEU A 167 -6.65 -2.21 7.62
C LEU A 167 -6.26 -3.27 8.66
N ASN A 168 -4.97 -3.54 8.80
CA ASN A 168 -4.44 -4.54 9.70
C ASN A 168 -3.00 -4.18 10.13
N ILE A 169 -2.51 -4.85 11.17
CA ILE A 169 -1.20 -4.59 11.78
C ILE A 169 0.00 -4.74 10.83
N HIS A 170 -0.08 -5.52 9.75
CA HIS A 170 0.99 -5.62 8.75
C HIS A 170 1.04 -4.43 7.79
N ASN A 171 -0.06 -3.66 7.71
CA ASN A 171 -0.20 -2.49 6.87
C ASN A 171 0.13 -1.18 7.60
N ILE A 172 0.70 -1.30 8.81
CA ILE A 172 1.20 -0.18 9.60
C ILE A 172 2.71 -0.34 9.73
N LEU A 173 3.45 0.66 9.28
CA LEU A 173 4.89 0.75 9.45
C LEU A 173 5.25 1.88 10.41
N ILE A 174 6.34 1.71 11.15
CA ILE A 174 6.96 2.78 11.93
C ILE A 174 8.39 2.96 11.42
N ASP A 175 8.74 4.18 11.04
CA ASP A 175 10.11 4.52 10.61
C ASP A 175 11.04 4.85 11.79
N SER A 176 12.33 5.00 11.51
CA SER A 176 13.35 5.33 12.52
C SER A 176 13.18 6.72 13.16
N ALA A 177 12.24 7.55 12.69
CA ALA A 177 11.91 8.85 13.24
C ALA A 177 10.55 8.82 13.98
N ASP A 178 10.06 7.63 14.34
CA ASP A 178 8.79 7.41 15.04
C ASP A 178 7.57 7.92 14.28
N LYS A 179 7.65 8.03 12.94
CA LYS A 179 6.49 8.32 12.11
C LYS A 179 5.77 7.03 11.76
N VAL A 180 4.45 7.05 11.96
CA VAL A 180 3.55 5.99 11.52
C VAL A 180 3.21 6.20 10.06
N TRP A 181 3.25 5.13 9.29
CA TRP A 181 2.85 5.09 7.87
C TRP A 181 1.80 4.01 7.66
N ILE A 182 0.78 4.31 6.85
CA ILE A 182 -0.23 3.34 6.41
C ILE A 182 0.09 2.94 4.97
N ILE A 183 0.06 1.64 4.68
CA ILE A 183 0.41 1.08 3.37
C ILE A 183 -0.66 0.10 2.86
N ASP A 184 -0.56 -0.30 1.59
CA ASP A 184 -1.43 -1.25 0.90
C ASP A 184 -2.90 -0.79 0.79
N PHE A 185 -3.13 0.23 -0.05
CA PHE A 185 -4.45 0.75 -0.35
C PHE A 185 -5.15 0.00 -1.51
N ASP A 186 -4.75 -1.25 -1.83
CA ASP A 186 -5.41 -2.03 -2.89
C ASP A 186 -6.89 -2.22 -2.52
N LYS A 187 -7.78 -1.84 -3.45
CA LYS A 187 -9.25 -1.84 -3.28
C LYS A 187 -9.79 -0.91 -2.20
N CYS A 188 -8.96 0.01 -1.68
CA CYS A 188 -9.47 1.08 -0.83
C CYS A 188 -10.18 2.13 -1.69
N HIS A 189 -11.11 2.86 -1.09
CA HIS A 189 -11.96 3.81 -1.82
C HIS A 189 -12.46 4.90 -0.88
N THR A 190 -12.81 6.05 -1.45
CA THR A 190 -13.53 7.08 -0.71
C THR A 190 -14.94 6.59 -0.39
N GLN A 191 -15.33 6.65 0.88
CA GLN A 191 -16.65 6.30 1.35
C GLN A 191 -17.14 7.36 2.33
N GLN A 192 -18.25 8.02 1.99
CA GLN A 192 -18.82 9.05 2.84
C GLN A 192 -19.51 8.46 4.07
N GLY A 193 -19.45 9.19 5.18
CA GLY A 193 -20.07 8.83 6.46
C GLY A 193 -19.11 8.10 7.41
N ASP A 194 -19.66 7.66 8.55
CA ASP A 194 -18.86 7.10 9.66
C ASP A 194 -19.13 5.60 9.90
N ASP A 195 -20.18 5.04 9.32
CA ASP A 195 -20.63 3.65 9.57
C ASP A 195 -19.56 2.59 9.27
N TRP A 196 -18.61 2.90 8.39
CA TRP A 196 -17.52 2.00 7.99
C TRP A 196 -16.24 2.15 8.83
N LYS A 197 -16.11 3.25 9.60
CA LYS A 197 -14.90 3.55 10.38
C LYS A 197 -14.74 2.56 11.53
N GLN A 198 -15.83 2.22 12.21
CA GLN A 198 -15.81 1.18 13.25
C GLN A 198 -15.36 -0.17 12.68
N ALA A 199 -15.83 -0.54 11.48
CA ALA A 199 -15.43 -1.78 10.84
C ALA A 199 -13.94 -1.82 10.45
N ASN A 200 -13.31 -0.67 10.18
CA ASN A 200 -11.85 -0.56 10.00
C ASN A 200 -11.14 -0.82 11.32
N TYR A 201 -11.58 -0.14 12.38
CA TYR A 201 -11.02 -0.28 13.72
C TYR A 201 -11.12 -1.71 14.24
N ASP A 202 -12.30 -2.35 14.17
CA ASP A 202 -12.49 -3.73 14.63
C ASP A 202 -11.63 -4.73 13.82
N ARG A 203 -11.37 -4.44 12.53
CA ARG A 203 -10.49 -5.28 11.70
C ARG A 203 -9.04 -5.16 12.16
N LEU A 204 -8.61 -3.95 12.48
CA LEU A 204 -7.30 -3.71 13.04
C LEU A 204 -7.15 -4.44 14.39
N GLU A 205 -8.12 -4.30 15.30
CA GLU A 205 -8.13 -4.98 16.61
C GLU A 205 -7.96 -6.49 16.49
N ARG A 206 -8.83 -7.14 15.70
CA ARG A 206 -8.74 -8.57 15.43
C ARG A 206 -7.40 -9.00 14.84
N SER A 207 -6.74 -8.10 14.09
CA SER A 207 -5.41 -8.40 13.54
C SER A 207 -4.32 -8.40 14.63
N PHE A 208 -4.40 -7.53 15.63
CA PHE A 208 -3.53 -7.59 16.81
C PHE A 208 -3.74 -8.91 17.57
N GLU A 209 -4.99 -9.23 17.91
CA GLU A 209 -5.34 -10.47 18.64
C GLU A 209 -4.82 -11.72 17.92
N LYS A 210 -4.94 -11.75 16.59
CA LYS A 210 -4.44 -12.85 15.76
C LYS A 210 -2.92 -12.97 15.81
N GLU A 211 -2.19 -11.86 15.79
CA GLU A 211 -0.73 -11.88 15.85
C GLU A 211 -0.19 -12.21 17.25
N VAL A 212 -0.95 -11.94 18.32
CA VAL A 212 -0.61 -12.47 19.66
C VAL A 212 -0.50 -13.98 19.59
N GLN A 213 -1.52 -14.64 19.02
CA GLN A 213 -1.56 -16.11 18.92
C GLN A 213 -0.55 -16.67 17.92
N ARG A 214 -0.35 -15.98 16.78
CA ARG A 214 0.48 -16.48 15.67
C ARG A 214 1.97 -16.19 15.84
N ALA A 215 2.30 -15.00 16.35
CA ALA A 215 3.63 -14.42 16.32
C ALA A 215 4.18 -14.12 17.71
N GLY A 216 3.38 -14.23 18.76
CA GLY A 216 3.81 -13.99 20.14
C GLY A 216 4.21 -12.53 20.40
N ILE A 217 3.49 -11.57 19.80
CA ILE A 217 3.78 -10.15 19.97
C ILE A 217 3.51 -9.66 21.40
N HIS A 218 4.30 -8.69 21.85
CA HIS A 218 4.17 -7.99 23.13
C HIS A 218 3.02 -6.97 23.07
N TYR A 219 1.78 -7.46 23.16
CA TYR A 219 0.55 -6.68 23.13
C TYR A 219 -0.42 -7.15 24.21
N HIS A 220 -1.06 -6.20 24.88
CA HIS A 220 -2.19 -6.40 25.77
C HIS A 220 -3.42 -5.65 25.26
N ALA A 221 -4.63 -6.16 25.56
CA ALA A 221 -5.87 -5.53 25.08
C ALA A 221 -6.01 -4.05 25.49
N ASP A 222 -5.52 -3.69 26.69
CA ASP A 222 -5.53 -2.31 27.18
C ASP A 222 -4.64 -1.37 26.37
N ASP A 223 -3.64 -1.90 25.65
CA ASP A 223 -2.80 -1.12 24.74
C ASP A 223 -3.61 -0.60 23.55
N PHE A 224 -4.59 -1.38 23.07
CA PHE A 224 -5.42 -1.02 21.92
C PHE A 224 -6.31 0.19 22.21
N LEU A 225 -6.70 0.37 23.47
CA LEU A 225 -7.45 1.54 23.92
C LEU A 225 -6.69 2.86 23.74
N GLN A 226 -5.37 2.80 23.52
CA GLN A 226 -4.56 3.98 23.20
C GLN A 226 -4.64 4.37 21.71
N ILE A 227 -5.12 3.47 20.85
CA ILE A 227 -5.43 3.76 19.45
C ILE A 227 -6.85 4.33 19.40
N CYS A 228 -6.96 5.66 19.46
CA CYS A 228 -8.24 6.38 19.28
C CYS A 228 -8.27 7.06 17.90
N PRO A 229 -8.92 6.44 16.89
CA PRO A 229 -8.92 6.91 15.50
C PRO A 229 -10.06 7.88 15.15
#